data_AF-A0A7S1R0R4-F1
#
_entry.id   AF-A0A7S1R0R4-F1
#
_cell.length_a   1.000
_cell.length_b   1.000
_cell.length_c   1.000
_cell.angle_alpha   90.00
_cell.angle_beta   90.00
_cell.angle_gamma   90.00
#
_symmetry.space_group_name_H-M   'P 1'
#
loop_
_entity.id
_entity.type
_entity.pdbx_description
1 polymer ?
#
loop_
_entity_poly.entity_id
_entity_poly.type
_entity_poly.pdbx_seq_one_letter_code
_entity_poly.pdbx_strand_id
1 'polypeptide(L)'
;GGRQDPAAAASANARADEPRLKEFAVKALSSLAYSHAENQRRILESDGVRLLVEVLREGSEAARLEVVKAFCNIVAVGSECKTKFVEADGVQALIGSGSDRKVRDL
;
A
#
# COMPACT_ATOMS: atom_id res chain seq x y z
N GLY A 1 32.01 -16.20 22.71
CA GLY A 1 30.57 -16.36 22.43
C GLY A 1 29.87 -15.09 22.83
N GLY A 2 29.59 -14.21 21.87
CA GLY A 2 28.91 -12.94 22.12
C GLY A 2 27.45 -13.22 22.49
N ARG A 3 27.02 -12.75 23.66
CA ARG A 3 25.59 -12.62 23.96
C ARG A 3 25.02 -11.60 22.97
N GLN A 4 24.21 -12.06 22.03
CA GLN A 4 23.35 -11.18 21.26
C GLN A 4 22.30 -10.62 22.22
N ASP A 5 22.26 -9.30 22.36
CA ASP A 5 21.28 -8.62 23.20
C ASP A 5 19.87 -8.84 22.65
N PRO A 6 18.93 -9.40 23.44
CA PRO A 6 17.58 -9.74 22.99
C PRO A 6 16.76 -8.50 22.57
N ALA A 7 17.13 -7.31 23.03
CA ALA A 7 16.51 -6.05 22.64
C ALA A 7 16.77 -5.67 21.17
N ALA A 8 17.95 -6.00 20.62
CA ALA A 8 18.28 -5.73 19.23
C ALA A 8 17.50 -6.64 18.27
N ALA A 9 17.28 -7.90 18.65
CA ALA A 9 16.49 -8.85 17.87
C ALA A 9 15.01 -8.48 17.81
N ALA A 10 14.41 -8.01 18.91
CA ALA A 10 13.01 -7.58 18.96
C ALA A 10 12.74 -6.35 18.08
N SER A 11 13.65 -5.35 18.08
CA SER A 11 13.51 -4.16 17.24
C SER A 11 13.74 -4.45 15.75
N ALA A 12 14.59 -5.42 15.42
CA ALA A 12 14.80 -5.87 14.04
C ALA A 12 13.58 -6.65 13.51
N ASN A 13 12.96 -7.48 14.36
CA ASN A 13 11.76 -8.23 13.99
C ASN A 13 10.55 -7.31 13.80
N ALA A 14 10.36 -6.32 14.68
CA ALA A 14 9.28 -5.32 14.54
C ALA A 14 9.34 -4.56 13.20
N ARG A 15 10.55 -4.22 12.73
CA ARG A 15 10.76 -3.61 11.39
C ARG A 15 10.51 -4.59 10.25
N ALA A 16 10.75 -5.88 10.44
CA ALA A 16 10.44 -6.91 9.45
C ALA A 16 8.94 -7.25 9.41
N ASP A 17 8.23 -7.05 10.52
CA ASP A 17 6.80 -7.26 10.64
C ASP A 17 5.98 -6.08 10.07
N GLU A 18 6.53 -4.86 10.06
CA GLU A 18 5.85 -3.66 9.55
C GLU A 18 5.44 -3.74 8.06
N PRO A 19 6.29 -4.18 7.11
CA PRO A 19 5.90 -4.41 5.72
C PRO A 19 4.76 -5.45 5.58
N ARG A 20 4.77 -6.49 6.42
CA ARG A 20 3.72 -7.53 6.43
C ARG A 20 2.41 -6.96 6.97
N LEU A 21 2.47 -6.13 8.01
CA LEU A 21 1.29 -5.49 8.58
C LEU A 21 0.63 -4.55 7.57
N LYS A 22 1.41 -3.75 6.83
CA LYS A 22 0.90 -2.90 5.75
C LYS A 22 0.22 -3.72 4.65
N GLU A 23 0.79 -4.87 4.26
CA GLU A 23 0.17 -5.79 3.29
C GLU A 23 -1.19 -6.33 3.80
N PHE A 24 -1.27 -6.78 5.05
CA PHE A 24 -2.53 -7.25 5.63
C PHE A 24 -3.59 -6.15 5.73
N ALA A 25 -3.18 -4.93 6.07
CA ALA A 25 -4.07 -3.78 6.08
C ALA A 25 -4.67 -3.50 4.70
N VAL A 26 -3.84 -3.51 3.65
CA VAL A 26 -4.30 -3.32 2.25
C VAL A 26 -5.27 -4.42 1.83
N LYS A 27 -5.01 -5.68 2.19
CA LYS A 27 -5.94 -6.80 1.93
C LYS A 27 -7.27 -6.60 2.62
N ALA A 28 -7.26 -6.22 3.90
CA ALA A 28 -8.50 -5.94 4.64
C ALA A 28 -9.29 -4.80 4.00
N LEU A 29 -8.63 -3.70 3.61
CA LEU A 29 -9.27 -2.58 2.91
C LEU A 29 -9.85 -3.00 1.56
N SER A 30 -9.13 -3.82 0.79
CA SER A 30 -9.61 -4.39 -0.48
C SER A 30 -10.90 -5.19 -0.30
N SER A 31 -10.92 -6.07 0.71
CA SER A 31 -12.10 -6.89 1.03
C SER A 31 -13.28 -6.03 1.49
N LEU A 32 -13.04 -5.01 2.32
CA LEU A 32 -14.09 -4.08 2.76
C LEU A 32 -14.67 -3.26 1.60
N ALA A 33 -13.85 -2.90 0.61
CA ALA A 33 -14.25 -2.14 -0.55
C ALA A 33 -15.01 -2.97 -1.59
N TYR A 34 -14.79 -4.29 -1.65
CA TYR A 34 -15.34 -5.14 -2.70
C TYR A 34 -16.86 -5.06 -2.77
N SER A 35 -17.38 -4.57 -3.90
CA SER A 35 -18.82 -4.40 -4.16
C SER A 35 -19.56 -3.57 -3.10
N HIS A 36 -18.90 -2.61 -2.45
CA HIS A 36 -19.50 -1.85 -1.34
C HIS A 36 -19.22 -0.33 -1.43
N ALA A 37 -20.10 0.39 -2.14
CA ALA A 37 -19.97 1.83 -2.48
C ALA A 37 -19.65 2.74 -1.30
N GLU A 38 -20.30 2.50 -0.16
CA GLU A 38 -20.10 3.31 1.04
C GLU A 38 -18.73 3.08 1.67
N ASN A 39 -18.23 1.84 1.67
CA ASN A 39 -16.91 1.53 2.22
C ASN A 39 -15.82 2.09 1.30
N GLN A 40 -16.02 1.98 -0.02
CA GLN A 40 -15.14 2.58 -1.02
C GLN A 40 -14.98 4.09 -0.77
N ARG A 41 -16.08 4.83 -0.57
CA ARG A 41 -16.04 6.26 -0.21
C ARG A 41 -15.33 6.51 1.12
N ARG A 42 -15.68 5.79 2.19
CA ARG A 42 -15.05 5.99 3.51
C ARG A 42 -13.55 5.76 3.51
N ILE A 43 -13.07 4.76 2.76
CA ILE A 43 -11.64 4.47 2.63
C ILE A 43 -10.91 5.63 1.95
N LEU A 44 -11.54 6.25 0.95
CA LEU A 44 -11.00 7.39 0.20
C LEU A 44 -11.12 8.72 0.95
N GLU A 45 -12.13 8.87 1.80
CA GLU A 45 -12.28 10.02 2.69
C GLU A 45 -11.33 9.98 3.88
N SER A 46 -10.93 8.78 4.29
CA SER A 46 -9.94 8.55 5.33
C SER A 46 -8.52 8.69 4.78
N ASP A 47 -7.53 8.58 5.66
CA ASP A 47 -6.11 8.45 5.31
C ASP A 47 -5.76 7.13 4.59
N GLY A 48 -6.76 6.35 4.14
CA GLY A 48 -6.56 5.09 3.40
C GLY A 48 -5.79 5.30 2.10
N VAL A 49 -6.02 6.42 1.40
CA VAL A 49 -5.26 6.78 0.20
C VAL A 49 -3.77 6.94 0.51
N ARG A 50 -3.42 7.60 1.63
CA ARG A 50 -2.03 7.81 2.04
C ARG A 50 -1.31 6.49 2.25
N LEU A 51 -1.95 5.54 2.94
CA LEU A 51 -1.41 4.20 3.17
C LEU A 51 -1.14 3.47 1.84
N LEU A 52 -2.08 3.52 0.88
CA LEU A 52 -1.91 2.89 -0.43
C LEU A 52 -0.72 3.49 -1.19
N VAL A 53 -0.56 4.82 -1.17
CA VAL A 53 0.57 5.52 -1.82
C VAL A 53 1.90 5.15 -1.17
N GLU A 54 1.96 5.09 0.16
CA GLU A 54 3.16 4.70 0.91
C GLU A 54 3.59 3.26 0.57
N VAL A 55 2.64 2.33 0.55
CA VAL A 55 2.91 0.93 0.19
C VAL A 55 3.31 0.79 -1.29
N LEU A 56 2.80 1.62 -2.19
CA LEU A 56 3.28 1.66 -3.58
C LEU A 56 4.73 2.12 -3.71
N ARG A 57 5.19 3.02 -2.84
CA ARG A 57 6.56 3.58 -2.87
C ARG A 57 7.58 2.67 -2.18
N GLU A 58 7.22 2.16 -1.01
CA GLU A 58 8.18 1.52 -0.09
C GLU A 58 7.89 0.03 0.13
N GLY A 59 6.70 -0.45 -0.29
CA GLY A 59 6.29 -1.83 -0.12
C GLY A 59 7.04 -2.81 -1.02
N SER A 60 7.06 -4.09 -0.64
CA SER A 60 7.55 -5.19 -1.47
C SER A 60 6.75 -5.30 -2.77
N GLU A 61 7.28 -5.97 -3.79
CA GLU A 61 6.54 -6.21 -5.03
C GLU A 61 5.17 -6.87 -4.80
N ALA A 62 5.11 -7.83 -3.87
CA ALA A 62 3.84 -8.46 -3.47
C ALA A 62 2.87 -7.44 -2.85
N ALA A 63 3.36 -6.59 -1.94
CA ALA A 63 2.53 -5.55 -1.33
C ALA A 63 2.05 -4.52 -2.36
N ARG A 64 2.91 -4.12 -3.31
CA ARG A 64 2.54 -3.22 -4.41
C ARG A 64 1.46 -3.83 -5.30
N LEU A 65 1.59 -5.11 -5.66
CA LEU A 65 0.58 -5.83 -6.43
C LEU A 65 -0.77 -5.86 -5.70
N GLU A 66 -0.76 -6.10 -4.39
CA GLU A 66 -1.98 -6.09 -3.58
C GLU A 66 -2.61 -4.70 -3.50
N VAL A 67 -1.81 -3.62 -3.44
CA VAL A 67 -2.34 -2.26 -3.53
C VAL A 67 -3.01 -2.01 -4.87
N VAL A 68 -2.43 -2.45 -5.98
CA VAL A 68 -3.04 -2.28 -7.31
C VAL A 68 -4.39 -3.01 -7.37
N LYS A 69 -4.48 -4.24 -6.86
CA LYS A 69 -5.74 -4.98 -6.76
C LYS A 69 -6.76 -4.27 -5.87
N ALA A 70 -6.34 -3.82 -4.69
CA ALA A 70 -7.17 -3.09 -3.75
C ALA A 70 -7.71 -1.80 -4.39
N PHE A 71 -6.86 -1.09 -5.11
CA PHE A 71 -7.22 0.13 -5.80
C PHE A 71 -8.32 -0.12 -6.84
N CYS A 72 -8.22 -1.16 -7.67
CA CYS A 72 -9.29 -1.53 -8.61
C CYS A 72 -10.65 -1.73 -7.92
N ASN A 73 -10.65 -2.26 -6.69
CA ASN A 73 -11.86 -2.39 -5.89
C ASN A 73 -12.30 -1.05 -5.30
N ILE A 74 -11.38 -0.17 -4.89
CA ILE A 74 -11.71 1.08 -4.20
C ILE A 74 -12.21 2.17 -5.17
N VAL A 75 -11.59 2.36 -6.33
CA VAL A 75 -11.98 3.40 -7.32
C VAL A 75 -13.08 2.97 -8.29
N ALA A 76 -13.75 1.84 -8.03
CA ALA A 76 -14.90 1.41 -8.82
C ALA A 76 -16.08 2.40 -8.77
N VAL A 77 -16.14 3.29 -7.77
CA VAL A 77 -17.24 4.26 -7.58
C VAL A 77 -16.83 5.65 -8.07
N GLY A 78 -17.56 6.20 -9.06
CA GLY A 78 -17.66 7.65 -9.32
C GLY A 78 -16.37 8.43 -9.64
N SER A 79 -16.53 9.69 -10.06
CA SER A 79 -15.43 10.61 -10.38
C SER A 79 -14.75 11.21 -9.15
N GLU A 80 -15.49 11.46 -8.07
CA GLU A 80 -14.98 12.08 -6.83
C GLU A 80 -13.88 11.24 -6.15
N CYS A 81 -14.02 9.93 -6.20
CA CYS A 81 -13.06 8.97 -5.68
C CYS A 81 -11.70 9.00 -6.38
N LYS A 82 -11.70 9.33 -7.69
CA LYS A 82 -10.49 9.36 -8.52
C LYS A 82 -9.66 10.61 -8.23
N THR A 83 -10.30 11.73 -7.90
CA THR A 83 -9.62 13.01 -7.62
C THR A 83 -8.70 12.90 -6.40
N LYS A 84 -9.16 12.31 -5.29
CA LYS A 84 -8.34 12.19 -4.07
C LYS A 84 -7.07 11.36 -4.25
N PHE A 85 -7.13 10.33 -5.08
CA PHE A 85 -5.96 9.52 -5.38
C PHE A 85 -4.94 10.29 -6.24
N VAL A 86 -5.42 11.12 -7.17
CA VAL A 86 -4.56 12.02 -7.95
C VAL A 86 -3.92 13.08 -7.05
N GLU A 87 -4.69 13.68 -6.14
CA GLU A 87 -4.20 14.68 -5.17
C GLU A 87 -3.12 14.13 -4.24
N ALA A 88 -3.14 12.84 -3.95
CA ALA A 88 -2.14 12.16 -3.13
C ALA A 88 -0.91 11.67 -3.91
N ASP A 89 -0.66 12.17 -5.14
CA ASP A 89 0.38 11.70 -6.05
C ASP A 89 0.31 10.20 -6.38
N GLY A 90 -0.86 9.58 -6.21
CA GLY A 90 -1.04 8.14 -6.41
C GLY A 90 -0.79 7.70 -7.86
N VAL A 91 -1.07 8.56 -8.84
CA VAL A 91 -0.77 8.29 -10.26
C VAL A 91 0.74 8.14 -10.48
N GLN A 92 1.55 9.03 -9.89
CA GLN A 92 3.00 8.95 -9.99
C GLN A 92 3.54 7.70 -9.28
N ALA A 93 2.97 7.36 -8.12
CA ALA A 93 3.31 6.13 -7.41
C ALA A 93 2.98 4.86 -8.23
N LEU A 94 1.83 4.83 -8.92
CA LEU A 94 1.47 3.72 -9.81
C LEU A 94 2.43 3.59 -11.00
N ILE A 95 2.73 4.70 -11.69
CA ILE A 95 3.69 4.71 -12.82
C ILE A 95 5.06 4.24 -12.35
N GLY A 96 5.56 4.78 -11.25
CA GLY A 96 6.86 4.42 -10.68
C GLY A 96 6.94 2.97 -10.20
N SER A 97 5.84 2.41 -9.67
CA SER A 97 5.78 1.03 -9.18
C SER A 97 6.02 -0.02 -10.28
N GLY A 98 5.72 0.31 -11.54
CA GLY A 98 5.97 -0.54 -12.69
C GLY A 98 7.31 -0.29 -13.40
N SER A 99 8.00 0.81 -13.07
CA SER A 99 9.22 1.23 -13.79
C SER A 99 10.54 0.72 -13.20
N ASP A 100 10.56 0.18 -11.98
CA ASP A 100 11.81 -0.31 -11.38
C ASP A 100 12.00 -1.82 -11.55
N ARG A 101 12.62 -2.20 -12.69
CA ARG A 101 13.60 -3.31 -12.74
C ARG A 101 14.47 -3.49 -14.00
N LYS A 102 14.43 -2.61 -15.01
CA LYS A 102 15.25 -2.85 -16.23
C LYS A 102 16.04 -1.68 -16.79
N VAL A 103 15.99 -0.49 -16.20
CA VAL A 103 16.63 0.71 -16.80
C VAL A 103 17.81 1.27 -16.00
N ARG A 104 18.26 0.60 -14.93
CA ARG A 104 19.38 1.08 -14.11
C ARG A 104 20.66 0.23 -14.17
N ASP A 105 20.67 -0.85 -14.96
CA ASP A 105 21.83 -1.74 -15.12
C ASP A 105 22.33 -1.86 -16.58
N LEU A 106 22.25 -0.78 -17.38
CA LEU A 106 22.92 -0.69 -18.69
C LEU A 106 23.70 0.61 -18.81
#